data_AF-A0A5E4JYF3-F1
#
_entry.id   AF-A0A5E4JYF3-F1
#
_cell.length_a   1.000
_cell.length_b   1.000
_cell.length_c   1.000
_cell.angle_alpha   90.00
_cell.angle_beta   90.00
_cell.angle_gamma   90.00
#
_symmetry.space_group_name_H-M   'P 1'
#
loop_
_entity.id
_entity.type
_entity.pdbx_description
1 polymer ?
#
loop_
_entity_poly.entity_id
_entity_poly.type
_entity_poly.pdbx_seq_one_letter_code
_entity_poly.pdbx_strand_id
1 'polypeptide(L)'
;MAKPYIKKFGKISNFAVWIVDGKYIRDNMDIDFVNYGQHYRYKFIPKNEFWIDKERYPGESHFYLKPLLVEYKLMGKGVNYKEVLKKSDEIEKRERAKNFTRKDIRKLKKAKEDSDIVHKKLLSKYSRKLKVWIVDGEMVRDFISVDFEKGGHDKVYSFMPKNEIWIDDDVEPDEIKFILVHEMHERKLMSRGMEYLPAHKDSNKIEKFCRENPKEIDSRLRFEILENGKIKEKNA
;
A
#
# COMPACT_ATOMS: atom_id res chain seq x y z
N MET A 1 11.54 -15.33 19.35
CA MET A 1 12.21 -14.63 18.24
C MET A 1 12.26 -13.15 18.58
N ALA A 2 13.34 -12.46 18.25
CA ALA A 2 13.41 -11.00 18.44
C ALA A 2 12.54 -10.31 17.38
N LYS A 3 11.99 -9.13 17.69
CA LYS A 3 11.34 -8.29 16.68
C LYS A 3 12.34 -7.93 15.57
N PRO A 4 11.91 -7.79 14.31
CA PRO A 4 10.52 -7.81 13.82
C PRO A 4 10.00 -9.20 13.41
N TYR A 5 10.74 -10.28 13.66
CA TYR A 5 10.38 -11.62 13.18
C TYR A 5 9.17 -12.21 13.92
N ILE A 6 8.15 -12.63 13.16
CA ILE A 6 7.00 -13.36 13.70
C ILE A 6 7.18 -14.86 13.49
N LYS A 7 7.39 -15.28 12.24
CA LYS A 7 7.62 -16.69 11.90
C LYS A 7 8.39 -16.84 10.59
N LYS A 8 9.09 -17.96 10.46
CA LYS A 8 9.69 -18.33 9.17
C LYS A 8 8.57 -18.79 8.23
N PHE A 9 8.47 -18.14 7.07
CA PHE A 9 7.54 -18.53 6.02
C PHE A 9 8.10 -19.69 5.19
N GLY A 10 9.41 -19.65 4.89
CA GLY A 10 10.05 -20.70 4.12
C GLY A 10 11.48 -20.36 3.71
N LYS A 11 11.92 -20.97 2.60
CA LYS A 11 13.20 -20.71 1.97
C LYS A 11 13.01 -20.72 0.46
N ILE A 12 13.63 -19.78 -0.24
CA ILE A 12 13.64 -19.74 -1.70
C ILE A 12 15.07 -19.53 -2.18
N SER A 13 15.59 -20.49 -2.96
CA SER A 13 17.02 -20.55 -3.26
C SER A 13 17.86 -20.45 -1.98
N ASN A 14 18.73 -19.45 -1.84
CA ASN A 14 19.56 -19.21 -0.66
C ASN A 14 18.95 -18.23 0.36
N PHE A 15 17.73 -17.73 0.13
CA PHE A 15 17.09 -16.72 0.98
C PHE A 15 16.15 -17.36 1.99
N ALA A 16 16.27 -16.96 3.26
CA ALA A 16 15.22 -17.23 4.25
C ALA A 16 14.07 -16.23 4.04
N VAL A 17 12.84 -16.73 4.06
CA VAL A 17 11.64 -15.88 3.94
C VAL A 17 10.95 -15.82 5.29
N TRP A 18 10.69 -14.60 5.76
CA TRP A 18 10.12 -14.33 7.08
C TRP A 18 8.81 -13.57 6.94
N ILE A 19 7.81 -13.97 7.72
CA ILE A 19 6.70 -13.09 8.07
C ILE A 19 7.15 -12.20 9.21
N VAL A 20 6.98 -10.88 9.05
CA VAL A 20 7.44 -9.86 10.00
C VAL A 20 6.28 -8.99 10.49
N ASP A 21 6.49 -8.35 11.64
CA ASP A 21 5.60 -7.33 12.18
C ASP A 21 5.86 -6.00 11.46
N GLY A 22 5.15 -5.74 10.36
CA GLY A 22 5.34 -4.52 9.59
C GLY A 22 4.93 -3.26 10.35
N LYS A 23 3.96 -3.35 11.27
CA LYS A 23 3.64 -2.23 12.17
C LYS A 23 4.86 -1.84 12.99
N TYR A 24 5.54 -2.82 13.59
CA TYR A 24 6.78 -2.55 14.31
C TYR A 24 7.86 -1.94 13.40
N ILE A 25 8.01 -2.43 12.16
CA ILE A 25 8.96 -1.86 11.21
C ILE A 25 8.63 -0.39 10.92
N ARG A 26 7.36 -0.05 10.67
CA ARG A 26 6.91 1.32 10.41
C ARG A 26 7.08 2.25 11.60
N ASP A 27 6.87 1.74 12.81
CA ASP A 27 7.02 2.51 14.04
C ASP A 27 8.49 2.77 14.40
N ASN A 28 9.42 1.86 14.04
CA ASN A 28 10.78 1.86 14.63
C ASN A 28 11.93 1.91 13.62
N MET A 29 11.68 1.60 12.35
CA MET A 29 12.73 1.38 11.36
C MET A 29 12.50 2.22 10.10
N ASP A 30 11.38 1.99 9.42
CA ASP A 30 11.07 2.64 8.14
C ASP A 30 9.56 2.67 7.90
N ILE A 31 9.01 3.87 7.84
CA ILE A 31 7.57 4.12 7.67
C ILE A 31 7.07 3.67 6.29
N ASP A 32 7.96 3.62 5.30
CA ASP A 32 7.65 3.22 3.92
C ASP A 32 7.74 1.70 3.72
N PHE A 33 7.84 0.89 4.78
CA PHE A 33 7.78 -0.56 4.66
C PHE A 33 6.36 -1.03 4.31
N VAL A 34 6.19 -1.63 3.13
CA VAL A 34 4.92 -2.06 2.52
C VAL A 34 4.67 -3.56 2.72
N ASN A 35 3.95 -4.22 1.80
CA ASN A 35 3.57 -5.65 1.88
C ASN A 35 4.79 -6.60 1.92
N TYR A 36 5.92 -6.24 1.32
CA TYR A 36 7.15 -7.03 1.33
C TYR A 36 8.40 -6.21 1.08
N GLY A 37 9.57 -6.79 1.32
CA GLY A 37 10.85 -6.12 1.10
C GLY A 37 12.07 -7.03 1.08
N GLN A 38 13.15 -6.48 0.51
CA GLN A 38 14.47 -7.10 0.43
C GLN A 38 15.60 -6.07 0.62
N HIS A 39 16.82 -6.54 0.87
CA HIS A 39 17.98 -5.74 1.28
C HIS A 39 18.32 -4.50 0.42
N TYR A 40 18.15 -4.58 -0.91
CA TYR A 40 18.44 -3.45 -1.79
C TYR A 40 17.42 -2.33 -1.66
N ARG A 41 16.15 -2.66 -1.40
CA ARG A 41 15.07 -1.70 -1.13
C ARG A 41 15.17 -1.17 0.32
N TYR A 42 15.38 -2.07 1.28
CA TYR A 42 15.44 -1.76 2.71
C TYR A 42 16.75 -2.26 3.32
N LYS A 43 17.68 -1.35 3.62
CA LYS A 43 19.04 -1.71 4.07
C LYS A 43 19.10 -2.42 5.41
N PHE A 44 18.06 -2.28 6.23
CA PHE A 44 17.93 -2.98 7.51
C PHE A 44 17.55 -4.46 7.35
N ILE A 45 17.06 -4.89 6.17
CA ILE A 45 16.79 -6.30 5.89
C ILE A 45 18.13 -7.00 5.60
N PRO A 46 18.44 -8.14 6.23
CA PRO A 46 19.67 -8.87 5.94
C PRO A 46 19.76 -9.31 4.47
N LYS A 47 21.00 -9.36 3.94
CA LYS A 47 21.27 -9.68 2.52
C LYS A 47 20.72 -11.03 2.06
N ASN A 48 20.59 -11.98 2.97
CA ASN A 48 20.12 -13.35 2.73
C ASN A 48 18.68 -13.57 3.17
N GLU A 49 17.89 -12.50 3.33
CA GLU A 49 16.51 -12.58 3.78
C GLU A 49 15.55 -11.79 2.90
N PHE A 50 14.32 -12.31 2.83
CA PHE A 50 13.15 -11.61 2.33
C PHE A 50 12.11 -11.52 3.43
N TRP A 51 11.51 -10.35 3.57
CA TRP A 51 10.50 -10.08 4.58
C TRP A 51 9.16 -9.81 3.91
N ILE A 52 8.10 -10.40 4.44
CA ILE A 52 6.71 -10.20 4.04
C ILE A 52 5.96 -9.71 5.28
N ASP A 53 5.22 -8.61 5.14
CA ASP A 53 4.39 -8.09 6.22
C ASP A 53 3.32 -9.13 6.61
N LYS A 54 2.91 -9.12 7.87
CA LYS A 54 1.89 -10.04 8.37
C LYS A 54 0.51 -9.61 7.85
N GLU A 55 -0.05 -10.42 6.96
CA GLU A 55 -1.42 -10.29 6.49
C GLU A 55 -2.44 -10.51 7.63
N ARG A 56 -3.53 -9.76 7.59
CA ARG A 56 -4.69 -9.97 8.46
C ARG A 56 -5.55 -11.13 7.96
N TYR A 57 -5.66 -11.26 6.64
CA TYR A 57 -6.31 -12.34 5.90
C TYR A 57 -5.26 -13.06 5.05
N PRO A 58 -4.69 -14.16 5.57
CA PRO A 58 -3.62 -14.87 4.87
C PRO A 58 -4.06 -15.39 3.50
N GLY A 59 -3.24 -15.15 2.48
CA GLY A 59 -3.50 -15.65 1.13
C GLY A 59 -2.51 -15.17 0.09
N GLU A 60 -1.94 -13.97 0.23
CA GLU A 60 -1.22 -13.32 -0.86
C GLU A 60 0.30 -13.51 -0.83
N SER A 61 0.85 -13.91 0.32
CA SER A 61 2.30 -13.98 0.58
C SER A 61 3.10 -14.75 -0.50
N HIS A 62 2.47 -15.74 -1.13
CA HIS A 62 3.09 -16.53 -2.18
C HIS A 62 3.30 -15.76 -3.50
N PHE A 63 2.46 -14.76 -3.80
CA PHE A 63 2.59 -13.90 -4.98
C PHE A 63 3.83 -13.02 -4.91
N TYR A 64 4.31 -12.68 -3.70
CA TYR A 64 5.44 -11.77 -3.50
C TYR A 64 6.82 -12.44 -3.68
N LEU A 65 6.90 -13.78 -3.60
CA LEU A 65 8.18 -14.49 -3.60
C LEU A 65 9.00 -14.31 -4.89
N LYS A 66 8.33 -14.38 -6.05
CA LYS A 66 8.98 -14.23 -7.36
C LYS A 66 9.36 -12.78 -7.67
N PRO A 67 8.47 -11.79 -7.45
CA PRO A 67 8.81 -10.36 -7.43
C PRO A 67 10.08 -10.08 -6.62
N LEU A 68 10.12 -10.49 -5.35
CA LEU A 68 11.27 -10.33 -4.44
C LEU A 68 12.59 -10.85 -5.03
N LEU A 69 12.58 -12.06 -5.60
CA LEU A 69 13.78 -12.64 -6.25
C LEU A 69 14.26 -11.80 -7.44
N VAL A 70 13.32 -11.33 -8.26
CA VAL A 70 13.65 -10.54 -9.46
C VAL A 70 14.16 -9.15 -9.07
N GLU A 71 13.51 -8.50 -8.12
CA GLU A 71 13.99 -7.24 -7.57
C GLU A 71 15.41 -7.36 -7.04
N TYR A 72 15.66 -8.34 -6.17
CA TYR A 72 16.97 -8.56 -5.59
C TYR A 72 18.04 -8.77 -6.68
N LYS A 73 17.76 -9.62 -7.68
CA LYS A 73 18.70 -9.93 -8.76
C LYS A 73 18.99 -8.73 -9.65
N LEU A 74 17.98 -7.92 -9.98
CA LEU A 74 18.15 -6.77 -10.88
C LEU A 74 18.78 -5.59 -10.15
N MET A 75 18.34 -5.28 -8.93
CA MET A 75 18.94 -4.21 -8.12
C MET A 75 20.39 -4.53 -7.76
N GLY A 76 20.72 -5.80 -7.49
CA GLY A 76 22.10 -6.22 -7.26
C GLY A 76 23.02 -6.07 -8.48
N LYS A 77 22.45 -5.93 -9.68
CA LYS A 77 23.17 -5.60 -10.92
C LYS A 77 23.19 -4.10 -11.24
N GLY A 78 22.62 -3.26 -10.37
CA GLY A 78 22.54 -1.81 -10.59
C GLY A 78 21.49 -1.39 -11.62
N VAL A 79 20.52 -2.26 -11.96
CA VAL A 79 19.41 -1.87 -12.83
C VAL A 79 18.58 -0.77 -12.17
N ASN A 80 18.12 0.21 -12.96
CA ASN A 80 17.37 1.35 -12.45
C ASN A 80 16.07 0.90 -11.74
N TYR A 81 15.79 1.51 -10.58
CA TYR A 81 14.65 1.17 -9.73
C TYR A 81 13.31 1.11 -10.47
N LYS A 82 13.02 2.08 -11.34
CA LYS A 82 11.75 2.13 -12.09
C LYS A 82 11.62 0.95 -13.06
N GLU A 83 12.72 0.54 -13.69
CA GLU A 83 12.73 -0.63 -14.56
C GLU A 83 12.56 -1.94 -13.77
N VAL A 84 13.16 -1.99 -12.57
CA VAL A 84 13.00 -3.13 -11.67
C VAL A 84 11.55 -3.31 -11.24
N LEU A 85 10.89 -2.23 -10.77
CA LEU A 85 9.48 -2.28 -10.38
C LEU A 85 8.60 -2.77 -11.52
N LYS A 86 8.71 -2.16 -12.71
CA LYS A 86 7.94 -2.59 -13.89
C LYS A 86 8.06 -4.10 -14.15
N LYS A 87 9.27 -4.67 -14.06
CA LYS A 87 9.50 -6.11 -14.25
C LYS A 87 8.92 -6.94 -13.10
N SER A 88 8.99 -6.43 -11.87
CA SER A 88 8.39 -7.04 -10.67
C SER A 88 6.87 -7.14 -10.83
N ASP A 89 6.23 -6.04 -11.22
CA ASP A 89 4.78 -5.94 -11.39
C ASP A 89 4.28 -6.89 -12.48
N GLU A 90 5.01 -6.98 -13.60
CA GLU A 90 4.69 -7.92 -14.68
C GLU A 90 4.74 -9.38 -14.21
N ILE A 91 5.65 -9.71 -13.31
CA ILE A 91 5.78 -11.06 -12.75
C ILE A 91 4.65 -11.33 -11.78
N GLU A 92 4.37 -10.40 -10.86
CA GLU A 92 3.28 -10.56 -9.90
C GLU A 92 1.94 -10.74 -10.62
N LYS A 93 1.65 -9.89 -11.62
CA LYS A 93 0.45 -10.01 -12.47
C LYS A 93 0.33 -11.39 -13.12
N ARG A 94 1.45 -11.94 -13.63
CA ARG A 94 1.48 -13.29 -14.23
C ARG A 94 1.25 -14.38 -13.20
N GLU A 95 1.76 -14.25 -11.97
CA GLU A 95 1.53 -15.24 -10.93
C GLU A 95 0.09 -15.23 -10.43
N ARG A 96 -0.48 -14.05 -10.17
CA ARG A 96 -1.90 -13.88 -9.82
C ARG A 96 -2.81 -14.48 -10.89
N ALA A 97 -2.53 -14.19 -12.16
CA ALA A 97 -3.34 -14.66 -13.27
C ALA A 97 -3.40 -16.19 -13.44
N LYS A 98 -2.42 -16.96 -12.93
CA LYS A 98 -2.43 -18.42 -13.04
C LYS A 98 -3.55 -19.08 -12.25
N ASN A 99 -4.02 -18.42 -11.21
CA ASN A 99 -5.04 -18.95 -10.32
C ASN A 99 -6.46 -18.50 -10.71
N PHE A 100 -6.60 -17.67 -11.76
CA PHE A 100 -7.89 -17.14 -12.16
C PHE A 100 -8.74 -18.19 -12.89
N THR A 101 -9.93 -18.41 -12.36
CA THR A 101 -10.98 -19.18 -13.01
C THR A 101 -11.72 -18.33 -14.05
N ARG A 102 -12.57 -18.96 -14.87
CA ARG A 102 -13.48 -18.23 -15.78
C ARG A 102 -14.39 -17.23 -15.05
N LYS A 103 -14.76 -17.53 -13.80
CA LYS A 103 -15.58 -16.64 -12.96
C LYS A 103 -14.77 -15.40 -12.59
N ASP A 104 -13.50 -15.59 -12.23
CA ASP A 104 -12.59 -14.50 -11.88
C ASP A 104 -12.33 -13.61 -13.10
N ILE A 105 -12.19 -14.20 -14.30
CA ILE A 105 -12.09 -13.45 -15.57
C ILE A 105 -13.33 -12.58 -15.86
N ARG A 106 -14.53 -13.01 -15.44
CA ARG A 106 -15.74 -12.18 -15.57
C ARG A 106 -15.75 -11.05 -14.53
N LYS A 107 -15.37 -11.35 -13.29
CA LYS A 107 -15.24 -10.36 -12.21
C LYS A 107 -14.20 -9.29 -12.58
N LEU A 108 -13.07 -9.72 -13.16
CA LEU A 108 -12.00 -8.93 -13.77
C LEU A 108 -12.51 -7.87 -14.75
N LYS A 109 -13.35 -8.28 -15.71
CA LYS A 109 -13.90 -7.35 -16.71
C LYS A 109 -14.79 -6.31 -16.04
N LYS A 110 -15.66 -6.74 -15.14
CA LYS A 110 -16.56 -5.84 -14.43
C LYS A 110 -15.81 -4.84 -13.54
N ALA A 111 -14.79 -5.27 -12.80
CA ALA A 111 -14.03 -4.39 -11.91
C ALA A 111 -13.27 -3.26 -12.62
N LYS A 112 -12.90 -3.47 -13.88
CA LYS A 112 -12.30 -2.41 -14.71
C LYS A 112 -13.31 -1.37 -15.20
N GLU A 113 -14.58 -1.75 -15.27
CA GLU A 113 -15.67 -0.90 -15.74
C GLU A 113 -16.39 -0.21 -14.58
N ASP A 114 -16.36 -0.83 -13.39
CA ASP A 114 -17.14 -0.44 -12.22
C ASP A 114 -16.30 -0.60 -10.94
N SER A 115 -15.80 0.53 -10.41
CA SER A 115 -15.02 0.57 -9.17
C SER A 115 -15.81 0.18 -7.94
N ASP A 116 -17.15 0.26 -7.97
CA ASP A 116 -17.98 -0.02 -6.80
C ASP A 116 -17.88 -1.49 -6.37
N ILE A 117 -17.42 -2.37 -7.28
CA ILE A 117 -17.24 -3.80 -6.96
C ILE A 117 -16.15 -4.06 -5.92
N VAL A 118 -15.19 -3.14 -5.76
CA VAL A 118 -14.12 -3.28 -4.76
C VAL A 118 -14.48 -2.62 -3.43
N HIS A 119 -15.53 -1.79 -3.36
CA HIS A 119 -15.92 -1.12 -2.14
C HIS A 119 -16.57 -2.09 -1.15
N LYS A 120 -15.99 -2.23 0.05
CA LYS A 120 -16.54 -3.09 1.10
C LYS A 120 -17.30 -2.28 2.14
N LYS A 121 -16.73 -1.16 2.60
CA LYS A 121 -17.30 -0.38 3.70
C LYS A 121 -16.93 1.10 3.62
N LEU A 122 -17.93 1.98 3.65
CA LEU A 122 -17.71 3.42 3.79
C LEU A 122 -17.36 3.74 5.25
N LEU A 123 -16.24 4.42 5.47
CA LEU A 123 -15.89 5.00 6.76
C LEU A 123 -16.54 6.38 6.91
N SER A 124 -17.84 6.39 7.17
CA SER A 124 -18.67 7.60 7.24
C SER A 124 -18.12 8.66 8.19
N LYS A 125 -17.51 8.25 9.32
CA LYS A 125 -16.86 9.15 10.29
C LYS A 125 -15.82 10.07 9.65
N TYR A 126 -15.10 9.57 8.64
CA TYR A 126 -14.03 10.32 7.96
C TYR A 126 -14.50 10.90 6.62
N SER A 127 -15.76 10.64 6.24
CA SER A 127 -16.31 10.99 4.95
C SER A 127 -17.10 12.30 5.03
N ARG A 128 -16.76 13.25 4.16
CA ARG A 128 -17.54 14.48 3.94
C ARG A 128 -17.69 14.70 2.44
N LYS A 129 -16.97 15.66 1.87
CA LYS A 129 -16.84 15.82 0.41
C LYS A 129 -15.85 14.82 -0.20
N LEU A 130 -15.01 14.22 0.64
CA LEU A 130 -14.07 13.16 0.34
C LEU A 130 -14.62 11.88 0.95
N LYS A 131 -14.83 10.83 0.16
CA LYS A 131 -15.27 9.51 0.64
C LYS A 131 -14.05 8.68 1.03
N VAL A 132 -14.16 7.94 2.13
CA VAL A 132 -13.11 7.04 2.59
C VAL A 132 -13.69 5.63 2.63
N TRP A 133 -13.14 4.74 1.81
CA TRP A 133 -13.60 3.36 1.67
C TRP A 133 -12.56 2.39 2.22
N ILE A 134 -13.04 1.38 2.96
CA ILE A 134 -12.34 0.09 3.01
C ILE A 134 -12.68 -0.64 1.71
N VAL A 135 -11.67 -1.11 1.00
CA VAL A 135 -11.81 -1.83 -0.27
C VAL A 135 -11.22 -3.23 -0.18
N ASP A 136 -11.64 -4.11 -1.08
CA ASP A 136 -11.03 -5.43 -1.29
C ASP A 136 -9.66 -5.26 -1.96
N GLY A 137 -8.60 -5.23 -1.16
CA GLY A 137 -7.25 -4.92 -1.64
C GLY A 137 -6.70 -5.98 -2.60
N GLU A 138 -6.98 -7.26 -2.31
CA GLU A 138 -6.62 -8.37 -3.19
C GLU A 138 -7.28 -8.22 -4.56
N MET A 139 -8.57 -7.90 -4.61
CA MET A 139 -9.25 -7.63 -5.88
C MET A 139 -8.64 -6.44 -6.63
N VAL A 140 -8.24 -5.37 -5.93
CA VAL A 140 -7.57 -4.23 -6.58
C VAL A 140 -6.25 -4.70 -7.21
N ARG A 141 -5.44 -5.48 -6.50
CA ARG A 141 -4.16 -6.00 -7.01
C ARG A 141 -4.33 -7.00 -8.15
N ASP A 142 -5.31 -7.88 -8.03
CA ASP A 142 -5.61 -8.87 -9.05
C ASP A 142 -6.10 -8.24 -10.34
N PHE A 143 -6.92 -7.18 -10.26
CA PHE A 143 -7.71 -6.72 -11.40
C PHE A 143 -7.36 -5.33 -11.93
N ILE A 144 -6.80 -4.47 -11.09
CA ILE A 144 -6.62 -3.04 -11.39
C ILE A 144 -5.15 -2.67 -11.34
N SER A 145 -4.49 -2.81 -10.18
CA SER A 145 -3.10 -2.39 -9.97
C SER A 145 -2.43 -3.16 -8.84
N VAL A 146 -1.41 -3.96 -9.17
CA VAL A 146 -0.59 -4.69 -8.17
C VAL A 146 0.15 -3.75 -7.21
N ASP A 147 0.43 -2.52 -7.66
CA ASP A 147 1.10 -1.46 -6.89
C ASP A 147 0.18 -0.82 -5.81
N PHE A 148 -1.05 -1.31 -5.62
CA PHE A 148 -1.93 -0.86 -4.54
C PHE A 148 -1.50 -1.53 -3.23
N GLU A 149 -0.75 -0.78 -2.42
CA GLU A 149 -0.16 -1.24 -1.16
C GLU A 149 -0.78 -0.46 0.01
N LYS A 150 -1.68 -1.11 0.78
CA LYS A 150 -2.39 -0.59 1.98
C LYS A 150 -3.38 0.55 1.79
N GLY A 151 -3.10 1.54 0.95
CA GLY A 151 -3.91 2.73 0.82
C GLY A 151 -3.60 3.53 -0.45
N GLY A 152 -4.50 4.44 -0.81
CA GLY A 152 -4.32 5.28 -1.98
C GLY A 152 -5.43 6.30 -2.18
N HIS A 153 -5.21 7.26 -3.09
CA HIS A 153 -6.21 8.26 -3.45
C HIS A 153 -6.21 8.66 -4.94
N ASP A 154 -7.29 9.32 -5.35
CA ASP A 154 -7.63 9.77 -6.73
C ASP A 154 -6.64 10.73 -7.44
N LYS A 155 -5.58 11.15 -6.74
CA LYS A 155 -4.51 11.98 -7.32
C LYS A 155 -3.22 11.20 -7.56
N VAL A 156 -3.05 10.05 -6.90
CA VAL A 156 -1.95 9.10 -7.15
C VAL A 156 -2.41 8.07 -8.19
N TYR A 157 -3.58 7.48 -7.97
CA TYR A 157 -4.11 6.43 -8.84
C TYR A 157 -5.18 6.98 -9.77
N SER A 158 -4.92 6.93 -11.08
CA SER A 158 -5.83 7.42 -12.11
C SER A 158 -7.11 6.59 -12.26
N PHE A 159 -7.08 5.34 -11.81
CA PHE A 159 -8.25 4.44 -11.83
C PHE A 159 -9.23 4.72 -10.68
N MET A 160 -8.81 5.45 -9.64
CA MET A 160 -9.67 5.72 -8.50
C MET A 160 -10.67 6.84 -8.81
N PRO A 161 -11.95 6.68 -8.43
CA PRO A 161 -12.93 7.74 -8.58
C PRO A 161 -12.51 9.03 -7.89
N LYS A 162 -12.88 10.17 -8.47
CA LYS A 162 -12.56 11.48 -7.87
C LYS A 162 -13.16 11.61 -6.49
N ASN A 163 -12.41 12.24 -5.59
CA ASN A 163 -12.77 12.43 -4.19
C ASN A 163 -12.97 11.13 -3.41
N GLU A 164 -12.14 10.12 -3.69
CA GLU A 164 -12.05 8.91 -2.87
C GLU A 164 -10.63 8.68 -2.34
N ILE A 165 -10.60 8.15 -1.11
CA ILE A 165 -9.44 7.48 -0.51
C ILE A 165 -9.86 6.04 -0.26
N TRP A 166 -9.01 5.10 -0.66
CA TRP A 166 -9.20 3.67 -0.46
C TRP A 166 -8.18 3.18 0.56
N ILE A 167 -8.62 2.31 1.46
CA ILE A 167 -7.78 1.61 2.44
C ILE A 167 -8.01 0.11 2.22
N ASP A 168 -6.93 -0.63 2.07
CA ASP A 168 -6.92 -2.07 1.94
C ASP A 168 -7.56 -2.71 3.19
N ASP A 169 -8.42 -3.70 3.00
CA ASP A 169 -9.08 -4.41 4.08
C ASP A 169 -8.16 -5.34 4.88
N ASP A 170 -7.00 -5.68 4.31
CA ASP A 170 -5.96 -6.47 4.99
C ASP A 170 -5.17 -5.66 6.03
N VAL A 171 -5.32 -4.33 6.04
CA VAL A 171 -4.69 -3.46 7.03
C VAL A 171 -5.26 -3.72 8.44
N GLU A 172 -4.36 -3.74 9.42
CA GLU A 172 -4.73 -3.87 10.83
C GLU A 172 -5.53 -2.65 11.32
N PRO A 173 -6.61 -2.83 12.11
CA PRO A 173 -7.49 -1.73 12.50
C PRO A 173 -6.80 -0.54 13.18
N ASP A 174 -5.71 -0.77 13.90
CA ASP A 174 -4.94 0.26 14.59
C ASP A 174 -4.01 1.05 13.65
N GLU A 175 -3.74 0.54 12.45
CA GLU A 175 -2.96 1.23 11.43
C GLU A 175 -3.79 2.14 10.52
N ILE A 176 -5.09 1.87 10.38
CA ILE A 176 -5.99 2.60 9.49
C ILE A 176 -5.89 4.11 9.68
N LYS A 177 -5.83 4.61 10.93
CA LYS A 177 -5.77 6.05 11.19
C LYS A 177 -4.46 6.69 10.72
N PHE A 178 -3.35 5.97 10.79
CA PHE A 178 -2.04 6.46 10.36
C PHE A 178 -1.95 6.52 8.84
N ILE A 179 -2.37 5.45 8.17
CA ILE A 179 -2.47 5.44 6.70
C ILE A 179 -3.44 6.55 6.25
N LEU A 180 -4.60 6.68 6.90
CA LEU A 180 -5.57 7.70 6.52
C LEU A 180 -5.05 9.13 6.68
N VAL A 181 -4.26 9.42 7.73
CA VAL A 181 -3.70 10.77 7.91
C VAL A 181 -2.66 11.07 6.83
N HIS A 182 -1.87 10.07 6.44
CA HIS A 182 -0.94 10.15 5.32
C HIS A 182 -1.68 10.43 4.01
N GLU A 183 -2.61 9.55 3.62
CA GLU A 183 -3.36 9.65 2.36
C GLU A 183 -4.12 10.99 2.25
N MET A 184 -4.75 11.45 3.32
CA MET A 184 -5.47 12.73 3.31
C MET A 184 -4.51 13.92 3.17
N HIS A 185 -3.34 13.86 3.81
CA HIS A 185 -2.35 14.93 3.74
C HIS A 185 -1.73 15.01 2.34
N GLU A 186 -1.31 13.87 1.80
CA GLU A 186 -0.74 13.74 0.46
C GLU A 186 -1.72 14.25 -0.60
N ARG A 187 -2.97 13.77 -0.55
CA ARG A 187 -4.04 14.19 -1.44
C ARG A 187 -4.25 15.69 -1.42
N LYS A 188 -4.27 16.31 -0.23
CA LYS A 188 -4.44 17.76 -0.08
C LYS A 188 -3.30 18.52 -0.76
N LEU A 189 -2.06 18.09 -0.54
CA LEU A 189 -0.89 18.73 -1.15
C LEU A 189 -0.91 18.59 -2.67
N MET A 190 -1.17 17.39 -3.20
CA MET A 190 -1.25 17.14 -4.63
C MET A 190 -2.42 17.91 -5.29
N SER A 191 -3.56 18.03 -4.61
CA SER A 191 -4.68 18.84 -5.09
C SER A 191 -4.37 20.34 -5.15
N ARG A 192 -3.32 20.80 -4.44
CA ARG A 192 -2.80 22.18 -4.51
C ARG A 192 -1.67 22.33 -5.52
N GLY A 193 -1.37 21.29 -6.31
CA GLY A 193 -0.36 21.30 -7.36
C GLY A 193 1.03 20.85 -6.90
N MET A 194 1.17 20.26 -5.70
CA MET A 194 2.43 19.65 -5.30
C MET A 194 2.64 18.32 -6.04
N GLU A 195 3.85 18.08 -6.54
CA GLU A 195 4.22 16.80 -7.15
C GLU A 195 4.19 15.66 -6.11
N TYR A 196 4.05 14.43 -6.60
CA TYR A 196 3.92 13.23 -5.76
C TYR A 196 5.06 13.07 -4.75
N LEU A 197 6.32 13.02 -5.20
CA LEU A 197 7.46 12.76 -4.31
C LEU A 197 7.59 13.75 -3.13
N PRO A 198 7.50 15.09 -3.32
CA PRO A 198 7.52 16.01 -2.19
C PRO A 198 6.27 15.89 -1.30
N ALA A 199 5.08 15.63 -1.88
CA ALA A 199 3.85 15.43 -1.10
C ALA A 199 3.93 14.17 -0.22
N HIS A 200 4.44 13.08 -0.78
CA HIS A 200 4.68 11.81 -0.10
C HIS A 200 5.65 11.98 1.06
N LYS A 201 6.80 12.60 0.79
CA LYS A 201 7.82 12.87 1.82
C LYS A 201 7.28 13.73 2.97
N ASP A 202 6.41 14.71 2.68
CA ASP A 202 5.82 15.52 3.74
C ASP A 202 4.78 14.74 4.56
N SER A 203 3.99 13.91 3.87
CA SER A 203 3.00 13.02 4.51
C SER A 203 3.66 12.00 5.44
N ASN A 204 4.82 11.44 5.06
CA ASN A 204 5.63 10.58 5.93
C ASN A 204 6.03 11.27 7.24
N LYS A 205 6.32 12.58 7.22
CA LYS A 205 6.63 13.32 8.46
C LYS A 205 5.39 13.43 9.35
N ILE A 206 4.23 13.66 8.76
CA ILE A 206 2.96 13.79 9.49
C ILE A 206 2.54 12.45 10.09
N GLU A 207 2.63 11.37 9.31
CA GLU A 207 2.37 10.03 9.81
C GLU A 207 3.34 9.67 10.94
N LYS A 208 4.64 9.90 10.74
CA LYS A 208 5.67 9.66 11.77
C LYS A 208 5.37 10.44 13.05
N PHE A 209 5.07 11.73 12.94
CA PHE A 209 4.68 12.56 14.07
C PHE A 209 3.47 11.96 14.81
N CYS A 210 2.45 11.49 14.09
CA CYS A 210 1.28 10.87 14.70
C CYS A 210 1.63 9.53 15.37
N ARG A 211 2.50 8.71 14.77
CA ARG A 211 2.96 7.43 15.36
C ARG A 211 3.70 7.67 16.68
N GLU A 212 4.54 8.70 16.73
CA GLU A 212 5.26 9.12 17.94
C GLU A 212 4.33 9.81 18.97
N ASN A 213 3.24 10.42 18.50
CA ASN A 213 2.27 11.14 19.32
C ASN A 213 0.82 10.68 19.08
N PRO A 214 0.45 9.43 19.43
CA PRO A 214 -0.84 8.85 19.04
C PRO A 214 -2.08 9.62 19.51
N LYS A 215 -1.96 10.43 20.56
CA LYS A 215 -3.04 11.29 21.06
C LYS A 215 -3.42 12.40 20.07
N GLU A 216 -2.51 12.80 19.19
CA GLU A 216 -2.71 13.87 18.22
C GLU A 216 -3.45 13.42 16.96
N ILE A 217 -3.58 12.10 16.73
CA ILE A 217 -4.07 11.56 15.45
C ILE A 217 -5.50 11.99 15.13
N ASP A 218 -6.39 12.01 16.13
CA ASP A 218 -7.79 12.40 15.92
C ASP A 218 -7.93 13.92 15.71
N SER A 219 -7.02 14.72 16.28
CA SER A 219 -6.93 16.15 15.98
C SER A 219 -6.47 16.36 14.53
N ARG A 220 -5.40 15.66 14.13
CA ARG A 220 -4.83 15.78 12.80
C ARG A 220 -5.78 15.32 11.71
N LEU A 221 -6.45 14.17 11.88
CA LEU A 221 -7.47 13.70 10.94
C LEU A 221 -8.60 14.70 10.77
N ARG A 222 -9.10 15.31 11.87
CA ARG A 222 -10.13 16.36 11.77
C ARG A 222 -9.66 17.55 10.95
N PHE A 223 -8.41 17.98 11.13
CA PHE A 223 -7.81 19.03 10.31
C PHE A 223 -7.76 18.65 8.83
N GLU A 224 -7.25 17.46 8.50
CA GLU A 224 -7.13 17.03 7.10
C GLU A 224 -8.49 16.84 6.40
N ILE A 225 -9.51 16.37 7.13
CA ILE A 225 -10.89 16.28 6.63
C ILE A 225 -11.43 17.66 6.26
N LEU A 226 -11.20 18.67 7.12
CA LEU A 226 -11.67 20.04 6.88
C LEU A 226 -10.93 20.67 5.69
N GLU A 227 -9.62 20.49 5.61
CA GLU A 227 -8.81 21.04 4.52
C GLU A 227 -9.13 20.40 3.17
N ASN A 228 -9.32 19.08 3.13
CA ASN A 228 -9.78 18.41 1.91
C ASN A 228 -11.17 18.90 1.47
N GLY A 229 -12.07 19.19 2.42
CA GLY A 229 -13.40 19.73 2.13
C GLY A 229 -13.42 21.16 1.53
N LYS A 230 -12.29 21.88 1.60
CA LYS A 230 -12.13 23.22 0.99
C LYS A 230 -11.61 23.19 -0.43
N ILE A 231 -11.08 22.05 -0.88
CA ILE A 231 -10.55 21.91 -2.25
C ILE A 231 -11.71 22.05 -3.22
N LYS A 232 -11.64 23.07 -4.08
CA LYS A 232 -12.53 23.21 -5.23
C LYS A 232 -11.95 22.35 -6.34
N GLU A 233 -12.70 21.36 -6.79
CA GLU A 233 -12.29 20.62 -7.98
C GLU A 233 -12.36 21.58 -9.17
N LYS A 234 -11.24 21.72 -9.90
CA LYS A 234 -11.31 22.30 -11.23
C LYS A 234 -12.06 21.26 -12.06
N ASN A 235 -13.24 21.61 -12.55
CA ASN A 235 -13.92 20.80 -13.57
C ASN A 235 -12.91 20.57 -14.69
N ALA A 236 -12.59 19.30 -14.93
CA ALA A 236 -11.85 18.88 -16.10
C ALA A 236 -12.75 19.00 -17.33
#